data_AF-A0AA88Z1D0-F1
#
_entry.id   AF-A0AA88Z1D0-F1
#
_cell.length_a   1.000
_cell.length_b   1.000
_cell.length_c   1.000
_cell.angle_alpha   90.00
_cell.angle_beta   90.00
_cell.angle_gamma   90.00
#
_symmetry.space_group_name_H-M   'P 1'
#
loop_
_entity.id
_entity.type
_entity.pdbx_description
1 polymer ?
#
loop_
_entity_poly.entity_id
_entity_poly.type
_entity_poly.pdbx_seq_one_letter_code
_entity_poly.pdbx_strand_id
1 'polypeptide(L)'
;MGNELRHRTVLLDEAVESLVTRPDGVYVDGTFGRGGHSRAVLARLAPAGRLIAFDKDPRAIETAQGIEDARFSIVHDSFASMRDALAARGVEKVSGVLLDLGVSSPQVDDPARGFSFRADGPLDMRMDPTRGESAAEWLARASVQELTEVIRDYGEERFAFQIAKALVARRAESDRLGPLDTTGELAQIVGHVVKTREKGKDPATRTFQAIRIHVNQELADLQVVLDAALSLLEQGGRLVVISFHSLEDRIVKRFMQAHASAPAVDRRLPIRAVDLPSPPLKIISRQFPSEAEVAANPRARSAVMRIAERVTP
;
A
#
# COMPACT_ATOMS: atom_id res chain seq x y z
N MET A 1 -25.26 22.74 1.09
CA MET A 1 -25.18 21.49 1.86
C MET A 1 -24.15 20.61 1.17
N GLY A 2 -22.90 20.72 1.61
CA GLY A 2 -21.78 19.98 1.00
C GLY A 2 -21.90 18.52 1.34
N ASN A 3 -22.05 17.67 0.33
CA ASN A 3 -21.91 16.24 0.49
C ASN A 3 -20.41 15.96 0.64
N GLU A 4 -19.85 16.15 1.84
CA GLU A 4 -18.56 15.58 2.18
C GLU A 4 -18.71 14.07 1.98
N LEU A 5 -18.07 13.55 0.94
CA LEU A 5 -17.83 12.13 0.77
C LEU A 5 -16.99 11.70 1.97
N ARG A 6 -17.66 11.37 3.08
CA ARG A 6 -17.01 10.83 4.28
C ARG A 6 -16.13 9.68 3.82
N HIS A 7 -14.85 9.74 4.15
CA HIS A 7 -13.91 8.64 3.93
C HIS A 7 -14.52 7.36 4.49
N ARG A 8 -14.89 6.42 3.62
CA ARG A 8 -15.34 5.08 4.00
C ARG A 8 -14.18 4.13 3.81
N THR A 9 -13.83 3.46 4.89
CA THR A 9 -12.83 2.40 4.89
C THR A 9 -13.32 1.23 4.06
N VAL A 10 -12.45 0.71 3.20
CA VAL A 10 -12.76 -0.37 2.27
C VAL A 10 -12.67 -1.71 2.98
N LEU A 11 -13.65 -2.59 2.74
CA LEU A 11 -13.74 -3.93 3.34
C LEU A 11 -13.56 -3.90 4.87
N LEU A 12 -14.16 -2.89 5.52
CA LEU A 12 -13.92 -2.61 6.94
C LEU A 12 -14.30 -3.81 7.81
N ASP A 13 -15.54 -4.27 7.69
CA ASP A 13 -16.07 -5.34 8.55
C ASP A 13 -15.38 -6.66 8.24
N GLU A 14 -15.23 -7.00 6.96
CA GLU A 14 -14.61 -8.23 6.50
C GLU A 14 -13.13 -8.33 6.91
N ALA A 15 -12.39 -7.23 6.82
CA ALA A 15 -10.99 -7.17 7.24
C ALA A 15 -10.85 -7.38 8.76
N VAL A 16 -11.69 -6.71 9.55
CA VAL A 16 -11.63 -6.79 11.02
C VAL A 16 -12.11 -8.15 11.52
N GLU A 17 -13.13 -8.76 10.91
CA GLU A 17 -13.58 -10.13 11.18
C GLU A 17 -12.51 -11.16 10.86
N SER A 18 -11.79 -10.97 9.77
CA SER A 18 -10.73 -11.88 9.37
C SER A 18 -9.46 -11.71 10.22
N LEU A 19 -9.20 -10.51 10.74
CA LEU A 19 -8.01 -10.16 11.50
C LEU A 19 -8.11 -10.58 12.97
N VAL A 20 -9.17 -10.16 13.67
CA VAL A 20 -9.26 -10.28 15.14
C VAL A 20 -9.77 -11.66 15.54
N THR A 21 -8.84 -12.60 15.67
CA THR A 21 -9.10 -13.97 16.14
C THR A 21 -9.06 -14.13 17.66
N ARG A 22 -8.39 -13.23 18.37
CA ARG A 22 -8.18 -13.29 19.83
C ARG A 22 -8.21 -11.87 20.43
N PRO A 23 -9.23 -11.49 21.22
CA PRO A 23 -9.38 -10.13 21.72
C PRO A 23 -8.24 -9.60 22.60
N ASP A 24 -7.51 -10.47 23.31
CA ASP A 24 -6.34 -10.14 24.13
C ASP A 24 -5.01 -10.18 23.36
N GLY A 25 -5.05 -10.36 22.03
CA GLY A 25 -3.88 -10.39 21.17
C GLY A 25 -3.23 -9.02 20.90
N VAL A 26 -2.05 -9.08 20.30
CA VAL A 26 -1.34 -7.90 19.77
C VAL A 26 -1.55 -7.83 18.26
N TYR A 27 -2.07 -6.71 17.78
CA TYR A 27 -2.38 -6.49 16.37
C TYR A 27 -1.57 -5.34 15.81
N VAL A 28 -1.31 -5.42 14.50
CA VAL A 28 -0.68 -4.34 13.74
C VAL A 28 -1.62 -3.86 12.64
N ASP A 29 -1.80 -2.55 12.58
CA ASP A 29 -2.36 -1.86 11.42
C ASP A 29 -1.20 -1.14 10.71
N GLY A 30 -0.69 -1.71 9.62
CA GLY A 30 0.47 -1.16 8.92
C GLY A 30 0.19 0.13 8.16
N THR A 31 -1.07 0.53 8.01
CA THR A 31 -1.50 1.59 7.10
C THR A 31 -2.64 2.38 7.73
N PHE A 32 -2.35 3.03 8.86
CA PHE A 32 -3.35 3.68 9.72
C PHE A 32 -4.31 4.58 8.93
N GLY A 33 -3.77 5.44 8.05
CA GLY A 33 -4.50 6.37 7.20
C GLY A 33 -5.32 7.37 8.03
N ARG A 34 -6.60 7.06 8.22
CA ARG A 34 -7.53 7.84 9.05
C ARG A 34 -8.08 7.08 10.24
N GLY A 35 -7.54 5.89 10.53
CA GLY A 35 -7.84 5.05 11.68
C GLY A 35 -9.18 4.33 11.58
N GLY A 36 -9.73 4.13 10.39
CA GLY A 36 -11.01 3.43 10.23
C GLY A 36 -10.92 1.98 10.68
N HIS A 37 -9.99 1.21 10.10
CA HIS A 37 -9.71 -0.15 10.55
C HIS A 37 -9.18 -0.18 11.98
N SER A 38 -8.21 0.67 12.33
CA SER A 38 -7.68 0.75 13.70
C SER A 38 -8.77 0.91 14.77
N ARG A 39 -9.75 1.83 14.59
CA ARG A 39 -10.85 2.00 15.55
C ARG A 39 -11.76 0.77 15.62
N ALA A 40 -12.04 0.15 14.48
CA ALA A 40 -12.86 -1.07 14.44
C ALA A 40 -12.15 -2.27 15.08
N VAL A 41 -10.82 -2.38 14.93
CA VAL A 41 -10.01 -3.37 15.64
C VAL A 41 -10.05 -3.10 17.15
N LEU A 42 -9.76 -1.87 17.60
CA LEU A 42 -9.80 -1.49 19.03
C LEU A 42 -11.16 -1.78 19.69
N ALA A 43 -12.26 -1.60 18.95
CA ALA A 43 -13.60 -1.91 19.43
C ALA A 43 -13.83 -3.40 19.71
N ARG A 44 -13.01 -4.29 19.13
CA ARG A 44 -13.07 -5.74 19.35
C ARG A 44 -12.01 -6.27 20.30
N LEU A 45 -11.03 -5.45 20.69
CA LEU A 45 -9.99 -5.86 21.63
C LEU A 45 -10.54 -5.87 23.07
N ALA A 46 -10.02 -6.79 23.87
CA ALA A 46 -10.16 -6.79 25.32
C ALA A 46 -9.24 -5.73 25.95
N PRO A 47 -9.36 -5.44 27.26
CA PRO A 47 -8.44 -4.52 27.95
C PRO A 47 -6.96 -4.92 27.86
N ALA A 48 -6.68 -6.22 27.74
CA ALA A 48 -5.32 -6.76 27.60
C ALA A 48 -4.81 -6.76 26.13
N GLY A 49 -5.69 -6.52 25.15
CA GLY A 49 -5.30 -6.45 23.75
C GLY A 49 -4.49 -5.20 23.46
N ARG A 50 -3.72 -5.22 22.38
CA ARG A 50 -2.88 -4.10 21.95
C ARG A 50 -2.98 -3.88 20.44
N LEU A 51 -3.03 -2.62 20.01
CA LEU A 51 -2.94 -2.25 18.60
C LEU A 51 -1.75 -1.31 18.39
N ILE A 52 -0.87 -1.67 17.47
CA ILE A 52 0.27 -0.85 17.05
C ILE A 52 0.05 -0.49 15.60
N ALA A 53 -0.15 0.80 15.32
CA ALA A 53 -0.38 1.30 13.98
C ALA A 53 0.88 1.94 13.39
N PHE A 54 0.99 1.96 12.06
CA PHE A 54 2.05 2.61 11.32
C PHE A 54 1.47 3.54 10.27
N ASP A 55 2.11 4.68 10.05
CA ASP A 55 1.89 5.51 8.87
C ASP A 55 3.11 6.37 8.56
N LYS A 56 3.33 6.63 7.28
CA LYS A 56 4.36 7.56 6.79
C LYS A 56 3.87 9.01 6.84
N ASP A 57 2.56 9.23 6.76
CA ASP A 57 1.99 10.57 6.58
C ASP A 57 1.85 11.30 7.92
N PRO A 58 2.52 12.45 8.13
CA PRO A 58 2.37 13.23 9.35
C PRO A 58 0.93 13.60 9.69
N ARG A 59 0.05 13.78 8.69
CA ARG A 59 -1.38 14.05 8.92
C ARG A 59 -2.13 12.83 9.46
N ALA A 60 -1.69 11.62 9.08
CA ALA A 60 -2.21 10.39 9.66
C ALA A 60 -1.76 10.27 11.13
N ILE A 61 -0.53 10.67 11.44
CA ILE A 61 -0.01 10.72 12.82
C ILE A 61 -0.80 11.72 13.67
N GLU A 62 -1.07 12.92 13.17
CA GLU A 62 -1.94 13.90 13.84
C GLU A 62 -3.35 13.32 14.08
N THR A 63 -3.92 12.63 13.09
CA THR A 63 -5.22 11.96 13.26
C THR A 63 -5.17 10.87 14.33
N ALA A 64 -4.05 10.14 14.43
CA ALA A 64 -3.85 9.09 15.42
C ALA A 64 -3.74 9.62 16.85
N GLN A 65 -3.23 10.84 17.04
CA GLN A 65 -3.18 11.49 18.36
C GLN A 65 -4.57 11.72 18.96
N GLY A 66 -5.62 11.78 18.14
CA GLY A 66 -7.01 11.86 18.61
C GLY A 66 -7.60 10.53 19.10
N ILE A 67 -6.84 9.42 19.08
CA ILE A 67 -7.28 8.14 19.63
C ILE A 67 -6.78 8.01 21.07
N GLU A 68 -7.66 8.31 22.02
CA GLU A 68 -7.40 8.18 23.46
C GLU A 68 -7.72 6.75 23.96
N ASP A 69 -6.85 5.80 23.63
CA ASP A 69 -6.95 4.41 24.10
C ASP A 69 -5.57 3.90 24.53
N ALA A 70 -5.43 3.45 25.78
CA ALA A 70 -4.15 2.98 26.33
C ALA A 70 -3.59 1.75 25.60
N ARG A 71 -4.43 1.02 24.85
CA ARG A 71 -4.05 -0.14 24.05
C ARG A 71 -3.46 0.25 22.70
N PHE A 72 -3.67 1.49 22.27
CA PHE A 72 -3.27 1.99 20.97
C PHE A 72 -1.90 2.70 21.04
N SER A 73 -1.10 2.51 20.00
CA SER A 73 0.09 3.33 19.76
C SER A 73 0.32 3.50 18.26
N ILE A 74 0.88 4.63 17.87
CA ILE A 74 1.20 4.96 16.47
C ILE A 74 2.71 5.09 16.29
N VAL A 75 3.20 4.61 15.14
CA VAL A 75 4.58 4.76 14.69
C VAL A 75 4.59 5.63 13.43
N HIS A 76 5.32 6.75 13.48
CA HIS A 76 5.56 7.60 12.31
C HIS A 76 6.72 7.07 11.49
N ASP A 77 6.46 6.02 10.71
CA ASP A 77 7.42 5.40 9.81
C ASP A 77 6.70 4.51 8.79
N SER A 78 7.45 4.02 7.79
CA SER A 78 7.01 2.94 6.93
C SER A 78 6.69 1.69 7.72
N PHE A 79 5.66 0.95 7.31
CA PHE A 79 5.43 -0.42 7.77
C PHE A 79 6.63 -1.35 7.47
N ALA A 80 7.56 -0.96 6.59
CA ALA A 80 8.80 -1.72 6.36
C ALA A 80 9.68 -1.77 7.63
N SER A 81 9.55 -0.79 8.53
CA SER A 81 10.24 -0.76 9.83
C SER A 81 9.60 -1.64 10.90
N MET A 82 8.52 -2.36 10.58
CA MET A 82 7.67 -3.07 11.55
C MET A 82 8.46 -3.94 12.52
N ARG A 83 9.42 -4.73 12.02
CA ARG A 83 10.22 -5.63 12.86
C ARG A 83 10.96 -4.87 13.96
N ASP A 84 11.69 -3.83 13.58
CA ASP A 84 12.51 -3.05 14.51
C ASP A 84 11.65 -2.24 15.47
N ALA A 85 10.56 -1.66 14.96
CA ALA A 85 9.62 -0.88 15.76
C ALA A 85 8.88 -1.73 16.81
N LEU A 86 8.53 -2.97 16.48
CA LEU A 86 7.93 -3.92 17.42
C LEU A 86 8.95 -4.43 18.45
N ALA A 87 10.16 -4.76 18.01
CA ALA A 87 11.24 -5.19 18.91
C ALA A 87 11.57 -4.11 19.95
N ALA A 88 11.67 -2.85 19.54
CA ALA A 88 11.87 -1.70 20.44
C ALA A 88 10.73 -1.51 21.46
N ARG A 89 9.56 -2.12 21.23
CA ARG A 89 8.38 -2.11 22.10
C ARG A 89 8.20 -3.40 22.88
N GLY A 90 9.19 -4.29 22.86
CA GLY A 90 9.15 -5.59 23.52
C GLY A 90 8.12 -6.56 22.92
N VAL A 91 7.77 -6.39 21.64
CA VAL A 91 6.80 -7.25 20.94
C VAL A 91 7.56 -8.21 20.03
N GLU A 92 7.60 -9.48 20.42
CA GLU A 92 8.24 -10.55 19.62
C GLU A 92 7.30 -11.18 18.60
N LYS A 93 6.01 -11.27 18.94
CA LYS A 93 4.98 -11.91 18.13
C LYS A 93 3.68 -11.11 18.12
N VAL A 94 2.92 -11.24 17.03
CA VAL A 94 1.63 -10.58 16.84
C VAL A 94 0.56 -11.59 16.42
N SER A 95 -0.66 -11.36 16.89
CA SER A 95 -1.87 -12.13 16.58
C SER A 95 -2.47 -11.77 15.22
N GLY A 96 -2.14 -10.61 14.67
CA GLY A 96 -2.53 -10.26 13.31
C GLY A 96 -1.87 -9.01 12.77
N VAL A 97 -1.74 -8.96 11.45
CA VAL A 97 -1.24 -7.82 10.68
C VAL A 97 -2.24 -7.48 9.60
N LEU A 98 -2.69 -6.22 9.57
CA LEU A 98 -3.52 -5.65 8.52
C LEU A 98 -2.69 -4.66 7.69
N LEU A 99 -2.78 -4.76 6.37
CA LEU A 99 -2.18 -3.83 5.41
C LEU A 99 -3.26 -3.38 4.39
N ASP A 100 -3.72 -2.15 4.48
CA ASP A 100 -4.61 -1.48 3.52
C ASP A 100 -3.77 -0.58 2.59
N LEU A 101 -3.32 -1.15 1.47
CA LEU A 101 -2.29 -0.55 0.63
C LEU A 101 -2.80 0.65 -0.17
N GLY A 102 -1.88 1.41 -0.77
CA GLY A 102 -2.20 2.55 -1.61
C GLY A 102 -2.29 3.87 -0.85
N VAL A 103 -3.11 4.78 -1.38
CA VAL A 103 -3.18 6.18 -0.91
C VAL A 103 -4.48 6.46 -0.18
N SER A 104 -4.37 7.21 0.92
CA SER A 104 -5.53 7.69 1.66
C SER A 104 -6.32 8.74 0.88
N SER A 105 -7.62 8.86 1.14
CA SER A 105 -8.43 9.87 0.47
C SER A 105 -7.88 11.29 0.56
N PRO A 106 -7.41 11.75 1.74
CA PRO A 106 -6.90 13.12 1.84
C PRO A 106 -5.60 13.36 1.07
N GLN A 107 -4.82 12.32 0.77
CA GLN A 107 -3.66 12.46 -0.13
C GLN A 107 -4.09 12.72 -1.58
N VAL A 108 -5.19 12.11 -2.02
CA VAL A 108 -5.73 12.27 -3.38
C VAL A 108 -6.60 13.53 -3.51
N ASP A 109 -7.32 13.88 -2.45
CA ASP A 109 -8.32 14.95 -2.44
C ASP A 109 -7.73 16.33 -2.12
N ASP A 110 -6.57 16.40 -1.47
CA ASP A 110 -5.82 17.64 -1.29
C ASP A 110 -4.85 17.86 -2.47
N PRO A 111 -5.09 18.85 -3.34
CA PRO A 111 -4.22 19.13 -4.48
C PRO A 111 -2.79 19.49 -4.06
N ALA A 112 -2.60 20.05 -2.86
CA ALA A 112 -1.28 20.41 -2.33
C ALA A 112 -0.36 19.20 -2.11
N ARG A 113 -0.91 17.98 -2.11
CA ARG A 113 -0.15 16.73 -1.97
C ARG A 113 0.36 16.17 -3.31
N GLY A 114 -0.18 16.62 -4.44
CA GLY A 114 0.35 16.24 -5.76
C GLY A 114 0.04 14.82 -6.25
N PHE A 115 -0.81 14.04 -5.57
CA PHE A 115 -1.14 12.66 -5.97
C PHE A 115 -2.14 12.56 -7.12
N SER A 116 -2.77 13.67 -7.48
CA SER A 116 -3.88 13.73 -8.44
C SER A 116 -3.66 14.88 -9.43
N PHE A 117 -4.13 14.69 -10.64
CA PHE A 117 -4.19 15.70 -11.70
C PHE A 117 -5.61 16.23 -11.92
N ARG A 118 -6.58 15.88 -11.06
CA ARG A 118 -7.95 16.41 -11.14
C ARG A 118 -8.01 17.90 -10.84
N ALA A 119 -7.16 18.33 -9.92
CA ALA A 119 -6.90 19.73 -9.61
C ALA A 119 -5.39 19.90 -9.67
N ASP A 120 -4.95 21.03 -10.22
CA ASP A 120 -3.53 21.31 -10.34
C ASP A 120 -2.91 21.58 -8.95
N GLY A 121 -1.66 21.20 -8.79
CA GLY A 121 -0.94 21.28 -7.52
C GLY A 121 0.54 20.94 -7.69
N PRO A 122 1.35 21.13 -6.64
CA PRO A 122 2.78 20.83 -6.69
C PRO A 122 3.01 19.34 -6.97
N LEU A 123 4.03 19.05 -7.76
CA LEU A 123 4.42 17.71 -8.13
C LEU A 123 5.26 17.06 -7.02
N ASP A 124 4.61 16.79 -5.88
CA ASP A 124 5.26 16.22 -4.68
C ASP A 124 5.16 14.69 -4.65
N MET A 125 3.93 14.15 -4.50
CA MET A 125 3.62 12.72 -4.40
C MET A 125 4.24 11.96 -3.21
N ARG A 126 4.96 12.59 -2.28
CA ARG A 126 5.45 11.90 -1.09
C ARG A 126 4.33 11.67 -0.09
N MET A 127 4.26 10.44 0.42
CA MET A 127 3.39 10.07 1.54
C MET A 127 3.90 10.73 2.83
N ASP A 128 5.22 10.75 3.04
CA ASP A 128 5.90 11.55 4.06
C ASP A 128 6.61 12.75 3.41
N PRO A 129 6.01 13.96 3.40
CA PRO A 129 6.65 15.14 2.83
C PRO A 129 7.81 15.69 3.69
N THR A 130 8.07 15.13 4.88
CA THR A 130 9.15 15.60 5.77
C THR A 130 10.53 15.06 5.38
N ARG A 131 10.60 14.04 4.54
CA ARG A 131 11.84 13.40 4.12
C ARG A 131 11.75 12.85 2.69
N GLY A 132 12.91 12.51 2.13
CA GLY A 132 13.01 11.94 0.80
C GLY A 132 12.80 12.95 -0.34
N GLU A 133 12.95 12.44 -1.55
CA GLU A 133 12.88 13.22 -2.79
C GLU A 133 11.45 13.25 -3.32
N SER A 134 10.98 14.44 -3.72
CA SER A 134 9.68 14.64 -4.37
C SER A 134 9.68 14.17 -5.82
N ALA A 135 8.48 13.98 -6.40
CA ALA A 135 8.33 13.67 -7.81
C ALA A 135 8.99 14.72 -8.72
N ALA A 136 8.85 16.01 -8.42
CA ALA A 136 9.49 17.10 -9.17
C ALA A 136 11.02 16.99 -9.15
N GLU A 137 11.61 16.80 -7.97
CA GLU A 137 13.06 16.67 -7.79
C GLU A 137 13.60 15.44 -8.54
N TRP A 138 12.92 14.30 -8.42
CA TRP A 138 13.29 13.08 -9.13
C TRP A 138 13.22 13.28 -10.66
N LEU A 139 12.11 13.81 -11.18
CA LEU A 139 11.96 14.09 -12.61
C LEU A 139 12.99 15.11 -13.14
N ALA A 140 13.45 16.02 -12.31
CA ALA A 140 14.48 16.99 -12.66
C ALA A 140 15.86 16.37 -12.90
N ARG A 141 16.14 15.15 -12.39
CA ARG A 141 17.44 14.48 -12.59
C ARG A 141 17.38 13.12 -13.28
N ALA A 142 16.25 12.42 -13.23
CA ALA A 142 16.14 11.04 -13.69
C ALA A 142 16.54 10.88 -15.17
N SER A 143 17.24 9.80 -15.48
CA SER A 143 17.64 9.52 -16.86
C SER A 143 16.45 9.04 -17.70
N VAL A 144 16.54 9.13 -19.03
CA VAL A 144 15.51 8.56 -19.92
C VAL A 144 15.31 7.06 -19.64
N GLN A 145 16.39 6.34 -19.36
CA GLN A 145 16.36 4.92 -19.04
C GLN A 145 15.58 4.66 -17.75
N GLU A 146 15.95 5.34 -16.67
CA GLU A 146 15.31 5.22 -15.36
C GLU A 146 13.81 5.56 -15.43
N LEU A 147 13.46 6.68 -16.07
CA LEU A 147 12.06 7.07 -16.31
C LEU A 147 11.30 5.99 -17.08
N THR A 148 11.92 5.43 -18.12
CA THR A 148 11.30 4.38 -18.94
C THR A 148 11.06 3.11 -18.11
N GLU A 149 12.04 2.70 -17.30
CA GLU A 149 11.95 1.54 -16.42
C GLU A 149 10.83 1.73 -15.40
N VAL A 150 10.82 2.84 -14.66
CA VAL A 150 9.78 3.15 -13.66
C VAL A 150 8.38 3.18 -14.30
N ILE A 151 8.19 3.94 -15.38
CA ILE A 151 6.87 4.09 -16.02
C ILE A 151 6.38 2.77 -16.60
N ARG A 152 7.27 1.96 -17.18
CA ARG A 152 6.93 0.64 -17.72
C ARG A 152 6.60 -0.35 -16.61
N ASP A 153 7.45 -0.46 -15.61
CA ASP A 153 7.42 -1.55 -14.64
C ASP A 153 6.41 -1.29 -13.51
N TYR A 154 6.26 -0.02 -13.10
CA TYR A 154 5.29 0.37 -12.06
C TYR A 154 3.97 0.93 -12.61
N GLY A 155 3.95 1.43 -13.85
CA GLY A 155 2.74 1.91 -14.52
C GLY A 155 2.08 0.90 -15.44
N GLU A 156 2.77 -0.20 -15.79
CA GLU A 156 2.37 -1.13 -16.85
C GLU A 156 2.04 -0.38 -18.18
N GLU A 157 2.76 0.72 -18.45
CA GLU A 157 2.52 1.67 -19.55
C GLU A 157 3.32 1.33 -20.81
N ARG A 158 2.62 1.20 -21.95
CA ARG A 158 3.19 0.82 -23.24
C ARG A 158 3.96 1.96 -23.90
N PHE A 159 3.59 3.21 -23.61
CA PHE A 159 4.25 4.41 -24.11
C PHE A 159 5.38 4.90 -23.18
N ALA A 160 5.85 4.08 -22.23
CA ALA A 160 6.84 4.48 -21.22
C ALA A 160 8.07 5.19 -21.80
N PHE A 161 8.66 4.65 -22.87
CA PHE A 161 9.83 5.24 -23.50
C PHE A 161 9.54 6.61 -24.13
N GLN A 162 8.39 6.76 -24.78
CA GLN A 162 7.96 8.01 -25.40
C GLN A 162 7.64 9.07 -24.33
N ILE A 163 7.02 8.67 -23.22
CA ILE A 163 6.74 9.56 -22.08
C ILE A 163 8.06 10.03 -21.47
N ALA A 164 8.99 9.11 -21.19
CA ALA A 164 10.31 9.44 -20.67
C ALA A 164 11.06 10.43 -21.57
N LYS A 165 11.03 10.22 -22.89
CA LYS A 165 11.61 11.18 -23.85
C LYS A 165 10.95 12.54 -23.79
N ALA A 166 9.62 12.60 -23.72
CA ALA A 166 8.89 13.86 -23.65
C ALA A 166 9.20 14.64 -22.36
N LEU A 167 9.31 13.94 -21.22
CA LEU A 167 9.70 14.54 -19.94
C LEU A 167 11.12 15.11 -20.00
N VAL A 168 12.08 14.37 -20.56
CA VAL A 168 13.46 14.85 -20.69
C VAL A 168 13.58 15.99 -21.70
N ALA A 169 12.81 15.96 -22.79
CA ALA A 169 12.73 17.08 -23.73
C ALA A 169 12.18 18.34 -23.05
N ARG A 170 11.08 18.22 -22.29
CA ARG A 170 10.53 19.33 -21.50
C ARG A 170 11.54 19.86 -20.47
N ARG A 171 12.29 18.97 -19.83
CA ARG A 171 13.35 19.34 -18.88
C ARG A 171 14.45 20.19 -19.54
N ALA A 172 14.81 19.89 -20.80
CA ALA A 172 15.79 20.70 -21.54
C ALA A 172 15.30 22.14 -21.81
N GLU A 173 14.00 22.40 -21.71
CA GLU A 173 13.42 23.74 -21.84
C GLU A 173 13.25 24.47 -20.49
N SER A 174 13.78 23.93 -19.38
CA SER A 174 13.56 24.50 -18.03
C SER A 174 14.07 25.93 -17.89
N ASP A 175 15.15 26.30 -18.58
CA ASP A 175 15.67 27.68 -18.59
C ASP A 175 14.65 28.68 -19.14
N ARG A 176 13.76 28.23 -20.04
CA ARG A 176 12.74 29.05 -20.71
C ARG A 176 11.38 28.95 -20.04
N LEU A 177 10.98 27.74 -19.66
CA LEU A 177 9.62 27.42 -19.18
C LEU A 177 9.52 27.31 -17.66
N GLY A 178 10.64 27.34 -16.95
CA GLY A 178 10.70 26.98 -15.54
C GLY A 178 10.75 25.46 -15.33
N PRO A 179 10.94 25.02 -14.07
CA PRO A 179 10.97 23.60 -13.72
C PRO A 179 9.62 22.92 -14.01
N LEU A 180 9.64 21.59 -14.18
CA LEU A 180 8.42 20.79 -14.19
C LEU A 180 7.99 20.53 -12.75
N ASP A 181 7.06 21.33 -12.24
CA ASP A 181 6.71 21.39 -10.82
C ASP A 181 5.22 21.23 -10.52
N THR A 182 4.36 21.09 -11.54
CA THR A 182 2.92 20.88 -11.32
C THR A 182 2.38 19.56 -11.88
N THR A 183 1.34 19.03 -11.22
CA THR A 183 0.62 17.83 -11.66
C THR A 183 -0.11 18.05 -12.98
N GLY A 184 -0.66 19.23 -13.21
CA GLY A 184 -1.33 19.61 -14.45
C GLY A 184 -0.40 19.59 -15.65
N GLU A 185 0.81 20.12 -15.51
CA GLU A 185 1.81 20.09 -16.58
C GLU A 185 2.24 18.64 -16.91
N LEU A 186 2.54 17.83 -15.88
CA LEU A 186 2.86 16.41 -16.07
C LEU A 186 1.74 15.68 -16.82
N ALA A 187 0.49 15.88 -16.42
CA ALA A 187 -0.66 15.24 -17.04
C ALA A 187 -0.83 15.67 -18.52
N GLN A 188 -0.59 16.94 -18.83
CA GLN A 188 -0.62 17.44 -20.21
C GLN A 188 0.47 16.78 -21.06
N ILE A 189 1.71 16.71 -20.58
CA ILE A 189 2.82 16.06 -21.31
C ILE A 189 2.47 14.61 -21.63
N VAL A 190 2.01 13.85 -20.63
CA VAL A 190 1.61 12.45 -20.81
C VAL A 190 0.42 12.33 -21.78
N GLY A 191 -0.57 13.21 -21.64
CA GLY A 191 -1.77 13.25 -22.48
C GLY A 191 -1.49 13.48 -23.97
N HIS A 192 -0.43 14.22 -24.31
CA HIS A 192 0.01 14.41 -25.70
C HIS A 192 0.75 13.18 -26.27
N VAL A 193 1.39 12.39 -25.42
CA VAL A 193 2.17 11.21 -25.83
C VAL A 193 1.29 9.97 -25.99
N VAL A 194 0.36 9.76 -25.05
CA VAL A 194 -0.44 8.53 -24.98
C VAL A 194 -1.62 8.62 -25.97
N LYS A 195 -1.50 7.85 -27.06
CA LYS A 195 -2.47 7.89 -28.18
C LYS A 195 -3.69 7.01 -27.99
N THR A 196 -3.62 5.99 -27.12
CA THR A 196 -4.72 5.05 -26.88
C THR A 196 -5.22 5.18 -25.45
N ARG A 197 -6.53 5.33 -25.27
CA ARG A 197 -7.15 5.54 -23.96
C ARG A 197 -7.95 4.31 -23.54
N GLU A 198 -7.78 3.86 -22.30
CA GLU A 198 -8.74 2.96 -21.68
C GLU A 198 -10.04 3.73 -21.41
N LYS A 199 -11.18 3.14 -21.75
CA LYS A 199 -12.48 3.78 -21.56
C LYS A 199 -12.67 4.11 -20.07
N GLY A 200 -12.87 5.40 -19.76
CA GLY A 200 -13.10 5.87 -18.40
C GLY A 200 -11.84 6.04 -17.53
N LYS A 201 -10.63 5.97 -18.11
CA LYS A 201 -9.38 6.33 -17.42
C LYS A 201 -8.64 7.43 -18.17
N ASP A 202 -8.07 8.35 -17.41
CA ASP A 202 -7.21 9.39 -17.96
C ASP A 202 -5.86 8.79 -18.40
N PRO A 203 -5.30 9.21 -19.56
CA PRO A 203 -3.99 8.74 -20.02
C PRO A 203 -2.85 8.91 -19.00
N ALA A 204 -2.90 9.92 -18.14
CA ALA A 204 -1.87 10.18 -17.14
C ALA A 204 -1.89 9.20 -15.97
N THR A 205 -3.00 8.48 -15.74
CA THR A 205 -3.24 7.65 -14.55
C THR A 205 -2.09 6.68 -14.26
N ARG A 206 -1.63 5.95 -15.29
CA ARG A 206 -0.56 4.94 -15.14
C ARG A 206 0.80 5.56 -14.86
N THR A 207 1.08 6.73 -15.44
CA THR A 207 2.32 7.46 -15.18
C THR A 207 2.31 7.99 -13.75
N PHE A 208 1.22 8.61 -13.30
CA PHE A 208 1.08 9.07 -11.92
C PHE A 208 1.24 7.92 -10.91
N GLN A 209 0.61 6.77 -11.18
CA GLN A 209 0.79 5.56 -10.37
C GLN A 209 2.27 5.13 -10.32
N ALA A 210 2.95 5.09 -11.47
CA ALA A 210 4.35 4.67 -11.53
C ALA A 210 5.29 5.57 -10.71
N ILE A 211 5.13 6.89 -10.87
CA ILE A 211 5.93 7.89 -10.16
C ILE A 211 5.67 7.80 -8.66
N ARG A 212 4.40 7.71 -8.26
CA ARG A 212 4.00 7.55 -6.86
C ARG A 212 4.65 6.31 -6.22
N ILE A 213 4.55 5.17 -6.90
CA ILE A 213 5.15 3.91 -6.44
C ILE A 213 6.66 4.05 -6.27
N HIS A 214 7.33 4.71 -7.22
CA HIS A 214 8.77 4.94 -7.16
C HIS A 214 9.17 5.86 -6.00
N VAL A 215 8.58 7.04 -5.93
CA VAL A 215 8.86 8.07 -4.91
C VAL A 215 8.66 7.52 -3.49
N ASN A 216 7.65 6.67 -3.29
CA ASN A 216 7.29 6.14 -1.98
C ASN A 216 7.85 4.73 -1.70
N GLN A 217 8.60 4.15 -2.63
CA GLN A 217 9.15 2.79 -2.54
C GLN A 217 8.09 1.72 -2.22
N GLU A 218 6.85 1.91 -2.69
CA GLU A 218 5.66 1.16 -2.22
C GLU A 218 5.83 -0.36 -2.36
N LEU A 219 6.33 -0.84 -3.50
CA LEU A 219 6.47 -2.27 -3.76
C LEU A 219 7.68 -2.89 -3.05
N ALA A 220 8.73 -2.12 -2.81
CA ALA A 220 9.91 -2.57 -2.07
C ALA A 220 9.54 -2.74 -0.59
N ASP A 221 8.90 -1.71 -0.01
CA ASP A 221 8.41 -1.75 1.36
C ASP A 221 7.41 -2.89 1.56
N LEU A 222 6.52 -3.14 0.58
CA LEU A 222 5.56 -4.23 0.63
C LEU A 222 6.25 -5.60 0.78
N GLN A 223 7.35 -5.83 0.07
CA GLN A 223 8.10 -7.10 0.20
C GLN A 223 8.71 -7.23 1.60
N VAL A 224 9.35 -6.17 2.08
CA VAL A 224 9.97 -6.14 3.42
C VAL A 224 8.96 -6.42 4.51
N VAL A 225 7.77 -5.80 4.45
CA VAL A 225 6.75 -5.99 5.48
C VAL A 225 6.09 -7.36 5.41
N LEU A 226 5.93 -7.96 4.22
CA LEU A 226 5.40 -9.31 4.10
C LEU A 226 6.34 -10.33 4.77
N ASP A 227 7.64 -10.20 4.55
CA ASP A 227 8.66 -11.01 5.23
C ASP A 227 8.68 -10.76 6.76
N ALA A 228 8.57 -9.50 7.18
CA ALA A 228 8.44 -9.15 8.59
C ALA A 228 7.19 -9.79 9.22
N ALA A 229 6.03 -9.62 8.61
CA ALA A 229 4.76 -10.17 9.09
C ALA A 229 4.83 -11.69 9.22
N LEU A 230 5.39 -12.40 8.24
CA LEU A 230 5.59 -13.85 8.32
C LEU A 230 6.43 -14.27 9.53
N SER A 231 7.50 -13.54 9.83
CA SER A 231 8.37 -13.83 10.97
C SER A 231 7.73 -13.49 12.33
N LEU A 232 6.87 -12.47 12.35
CA LEU A 232 6.26 -11.92 13.57
C LEU A 232 4.92 -12.58 13.92
N LEU A 233 4.21 -13.17 12.96
CA LEU A 233 2.94 -13.81 13.27
C LEU A 233 3.16 -15.01 14.19
N GLU A 234 2.37 -15.07 15.27
CA GLU A 234 2.24 -16.29 16.09
C GLU A 234 1.41 -17.35 15.36
N GLN A 235 1.48 -18.60 15.81
CA GLN A 235 0.62 -19.66 15.29
C GLN A 235 -0.87 -19.28 15.47
N GLY A 236 -1.67 -19.42 14.41
CA GLY A 236 -3.06 -18.97 14.35
C GLY A 236 -3.23 -17.49 14.00
N GLY A 237 -2.13 -16.73 13.94
CA GLY A 237 -2.16 -15.30 13.60
C GLY A 237 -2.53 -15.05 12.15
N ARG A 238 -3.15 -13.90 11.87
CA ARG A 238 -3.73 -13.55 10.55
C ARG A 238 -2.93 -12.47 9.83
N LEU A 239 -2.61 -12.69 8.57
CA LEU A 239 -2.17 -11.65 7.63
C LEU A 239 -3.34 -11.27 6.73
N VAL A 240 -3.83 -10.04 6.84
CA VAL A 240 -4.91 -9.48 6.02
C VAL A 240 -4.33 -8.35 5.18
N VAL A 241 -4.40 -8.47 3.86
CA VAL A 241 -3.85 -7.45 2.95
C VAL A 241 -4.90 -7.05 1.93
N ILE A 242 -5.16 -5.76 1.81
CA ILE A 242 -6.04 -5.13 0.83
C ILE A 242 -5.16 -4.40 -0.18
N SER A 243 -5.26 -4.78 -1.45
CA SER A 243 -4.49 -4.18 -2.56
C SER A 243 -5.42 -3.47 -3.53
N PHE A 244 -4.99 -2.35 -4.12
CA PHE A 244 -5.83 -1.54 -5.02
C PHE A 244 -5.39 -1.58 -6.48
N HIS A 245 -4.22 -2.18 -6.75
CA HIS A 245 -3.76 -2.40 -8.12
C HIS A 245 -3.09 -3.75 -8.33
N SER A 246 -2.91 -4.10 -9.61
CA SER A 246 -2.41 -5.39 -10.09
C SER A 246 -1.03 -5.76 -9.52
N LEU A 247 -0.11 -4.79 -9.46
CA LEU A 247 1.26 -5.03 -8.99
C LEU A 247 1.31 -5.44 -7.50
N GLU A 248 0.60 -4.73 -6.62
CA GLU A 248 0.46 -5.09 -5.21
C GLU A 248 -0.16 -6.49 -5.05
N ASP A 249 -1.34 -6.72 -5.64
CA ASP A 249 -2.04 -8.01 -5.52
C ASP A 249 -1.18 -9.18 -6.02
N ARG A 250 -0.39 -8.95 -7.07
CA ARG A 250 0.53 -9.95 -7.62
C ARG A 250 1.65 -10.29 -6.64
N ILE A 251 2.22 -9.31 -5.95
CA ILE A 251 3.26 -9.53 -4.92
C ILE A 251 2.66 -10.32 -3.76
N VAL A 252 1.54 -9.84 -3.20
CA VAL A 252 0.86 -10.50 -2.06
C VAL A 252 0.45 -11.93 -2.41
N LYS A 253 -0.15 -12.13 -3.59
CA LYS A 253 -0.53 -13.46 -4.08
C LYS A 253 0.66 -14.39 -4.15
N ARG A 254 1.75 -13.97 -4.81
CA ARG A 254 2.96 -14.81 -4.98
C ARG A 254 3.58 -15.13 -3.64
N PHE A 255 3.67 -14.14 -2.74
CA PHE A 255 4.18 -14.31 -1.39
C PHE A 255 3.38 -15.36 -0.61
N MET A 256 2.05 -15.22 -0.55
CA MET A 256 1.19 -16.17 0.16
C MET A 256 1.24 -17.57 -0.48
N GLN A 257 1.30 -17.67 -1.81
CA GLN A 257 1.42 -18.96 -2.50
C GLN A 257 2.75 -19.67 -2.23
N ALA A 258 3.86 -18.93 -2.25
CA ALA A 258 5.19 -19.46 -1.97
C ALA A 258 5.27 -20.04 -0.54
N HIS A 259 4.62 -19.38 0.41
CA HIS A 259 4.61 -19.77 1.82
C HIS A 259 3.47 -20.70 2.22
N ALA A 260 2.51 -20.95 1.32
CA ALA A 260 1.43 -21.93 1.53
C ALA A 260 1.66 -23.25 0.80
N SER A 261 2.73 -23.35 0.00
CA SER A 261 3.10 -24.58 -0.68
C SER A 261 4.17 -25.32 0.12
N ALA A 262 4.01 -26.64 0.28
CA ALA A 262 5.06 -27.47 0.85
C ALA A 262 6.32 -27.39 -0.05
N PRO A 263 7.54 -27.38 0.52
CA PRO A 263 8.76 -27.41 -0.26
C PRO A 263 8.76 -28.58 -1.24
N ALA A 264 9.20 -28.35 -2.47
CA ALA A 264 9.35 -29.42 -3.45
C ALA A 264 10.46 -30.37 -2.99
N VAL A 265 10.08 -31.56 -2.53
CA VAL A 265 11.03 -32.63 -2.17
C VAL A 265 11.24 -33.53 -3.38
N ASP A 266 12.48 -33.96 -3.64
CA ASP A 266 12.77 -34.92 -4.72
C ASP A 266 11.92 -36.17 -4.51
N ARG A 267 11.06 -36.48 -5.50
CA ARG A 267 10.13 -37.63 -5.46
C ARG A 267 10.84 -38.98 -5.31
N ARG A 268 12.17 -39.03 -5.52
CA ARG A 268 13.00 -40.22 -5.35
C ARG A 268 13.45 -40.45 -3.90
N LEU A 269 13.23 -39.49 -2.99
CA LEU A 269 13.52 -39.66 -1.57
C LEU A 269 12.35 -40.37 -0.87
N PRO A 270 12.60 -41.43 -0.07
CA PRO A 270 11.56 -42.15 0.65
C PRO A 270 11.14 -41.38 1.92
N ILE A 271 10.59 -40.17 1.73
CA ILE A 271 10.12 -39.29 2.80
C ILE A 271 8.61 -39.48 2.95
N ARG A 272 8.14 -39.74 4.17
CA ARG A 272 6.70 -39.87 4.43
C ARG A 272 6.07 -38.48 4.36
N ALA A 273 4.80 -38.40 3.97
CA ALA A 273 4.08 -37.13 3.90
C ALA A 273 4.08 -36.35 5.24
N VAL A 274 4.18 -37.06 6.38
CA VAL A 274 4.25 -36.48 7.73
C VAL A 274 5.61 -35.85 8.06
N ASP A 275 6.67 -36.22 7.32
CA ASP A 275 8.03 -35.72 7.52
C ASP A 275 8.35 -34.54 6.58
N LEU A 276 7.41 -34.17 5.71
CA LEU A 276 7.55 -32.99 4.85
C LEU A 276 7.42 -31.71 5.69
N PRO A 277 8.28 -30.70 5.47
CA PRO A 277 8.13 -29.41 6.14
C PRO A 277 6.75 -28.84 5.85
N SER A 278 5.99 -28.57 6.90
CA SER A 278 4.68 -27.94 6.75
C SER A 278 4.85 -26.51 6.25
N PRO A 279 4.01 -26.07 5.30
CA PRO A 279 4.09 -24.71 4.79
C PRO A 279 3.82 -23.72 5.92
N PRO A 280 4.57 -22.62 6.00
CA PRO A 280 4.45 -21.66 7.09
C PRO A 280 3.11 -20.91 7.15
N LEU A 281 2.41 -20.80 6.01
CA LEU A 281 1.11 -20.15 5.88
C LEU A 281 0.03 -21.11 5.35
N LYS A 282 -1.22 -20.80 5.66
CA LYS A 282 -2.41 -21.35 5.01
C LYS A 282 -3.21 -20.20 4.40
N ILE A 283 -3.50 -20.27 3.10
CA ILE A 283 -4.38 -19.31 2.43
C ILE A 283 -5.82 -19.59 2.88
N ILE A 284 -6.51 -18.55 3.35
CA ILE A 284 -7.85 -18.67 3.93
C ILE A 284 -8.90 -18.27 2.92
N SER A 285 -8.81 -17.05 2.41
CA SER A 285 -9.76 -16.56 1.41
C SER A 285 -9.19 -15.40 0.61
N ARG A 286 -9.89 -15.10 -0.48
CA ARG A 286 -9.72 -13.92 -1.31
C ARG A 286 -11.10 -13.29 -1.45
N GLN A 287 -11.22 -12.02 -1.09
CA GLN A 287 -12.49 -11.31 -1.03
C GLN A 287 -12.43 -10.02 -1.86
N PHE A 288 -13.61 -9.54 -2.25
CA PHE A 288 -13.80 -8.33 -3.04
C PHE A 288 -14.93 -7.51 -2.42
N PRO A 289 -14.91 -6.17 -2.59
CA PRO A 289 -16.02 -5.33 -2.16
C PRO A 289 -17.33 -5.72 -2.81
N SER A 290 -18.42 -5.59 -2.06
CA SER A 290 -19.76 -5.80 -2.58
C SER A 290 -20.14 -4.72 -3.60
N GLU A 291 -21.12 -5.01 -4.48
CA GLU A 291 -21.64 -4.00 -5.42
C GLU A 291 -22.19 -2.76 -4.68
N ALA A 292 -22.83 -2.96 -3.52
CA ALA A 292 -23.33 -1.90 -2.67
C ALA A 292 -22.20 -1.02 -2.12
N GLU A 293 -21.08 -1.63 -1.70
CA GLU A 293 -19.90 -0.89 -1.24
C GLU A 293 -19.26 -0.11 -2.39
N VAL A 294 -19.11 -0.71 -3.57
CA VAL A 294 -18.55 -0.04 -4.75
C VAL A 294 -19.43 1.14 -5.19
N ALA A 295 -20.75 1.00 -5.14
CA ALA A 295 -21.69 2.08 -5.43
C ALA A 295 -21.56 3.24 -4.43
N ALA A 296 -21.36 2.94 -3.15
CA ALA A 296 -21.21 3.95 -2.10
C ALA A 296 -19.80 4.56 -2.04
N ASN A 297 -18.78 3.80 -2.44
CA ASN A 297 -17.38 4.19 -2.47
C ASN A 297 -16.71 3.70 -3.75
N PRO A 298 -16.70 4.49 -4.83
CA PRO A 298 -16.08 4.11 -6.10
C PRO A 298 -14.58 3.75 -6.01
N ARG A 299 -13.88 4.15 -4.93
CA ARG A 299 -12.47 3.82 -4.69
C ARG A 299 -12.28 2.36 -4.31
N ALA A 300 -13.31 1.73 -3.74
CA ALA A 300 -13.29 0.30 -3.40
C ALA A 300 -13.26 -0.61 -4.64
N ARG A 301 -13.70 -0.13 -5.82
CA ARG A 301 -13.89 -0.95 -7.03
C ARG A 301 -12.72 -1.88 -7.40
N SER A 302 -11.48 -1.45 -7.15
CA SER A 302 -10.27 -2.19 -7.52
C SER A 302 -9.63 -2.92 -6.34
N ALA A 303 -10.24 -2.88 -5.16
CA ALA A 303 -9.71 -3.51 -3.97
C ALA A 303 -9.82 -5.04 -4.06
N VAL A 304 -8.75 -5.72 -3.66
CA VAL A 304 -8.69 -7.17 -3.50
C VAL A 304 -8.12 -7.45 -2.12
N MET A 305 -8.89 -8.13 -1.28
CA MET A 305 -8.42 -8.56 0.03
C MET A 305 -7.97 -10.00 0.00
N ARG A 306 -6.78 -10.29 0.54
CA ARG A 306 -6.24 -11.63 0.72
C ARG A 306 -5.96 -11.89 2.18
N ILE A 307 -6.33 -13.09 2.63
CA ILE A 307 -6.18 -13.51 4.03
C ILE A 307 -5.36 -14.79 4.07
N ALA A 308 -4.34 -14.80 4.92
CA ALA A 308 -3.55 -15.98 5.26
C ALA A 308 -3.45 -16.16 6.78
N GLU A 309 -3.24 -17.40 7.22
CA GLU A 309 -3.01 -17.78 8.61
C GLU A 309 -1.62 -18.37 8.77
N ARG A 310 -0.92 -17.99 9.84
CA ARG A 310 0.30 -18.67 10.27
C ARG A 310 -0.05 -20.02 10.88
N VAL A 311 0.43 -21.12 10.30
CA VAL A 311 0.08 -22.48 10.77
C VAL A 311 1.23 -23.21 11.46
N THR A 312 2.46 -22.81 11.22
CA THR A 312 3.65 -23.36 11.92
C THR A 312 4.13 -22.41 13.01
N PRO A 313 4.74 -22.92 14.09
CA PRO A 313 5.47 -22.10 15.07
C PRO A 313 6.50 -21.19 14.39
#